data_AF-A0A359FXW0-F1
#
_entry.id   AF-A0A359FXW0-F1
#
_cell.length_a   1.000
_cell.length_b   1.000
_cell.length_c   1.000
_cell.angle_alpha   90.00
_cell.angle_beta   90.00
_cell.angle_gamma   90.00
#
_symmetry.space_group_name_H-M   'P 1'
#
loop_
_entity.id
_entity.type
_entity.pdbx_description
1 polymer ?
#
loop_
_entity_poly.entity_id
_entity_poly.type
_entity_poly.pdbx_seq_one_letter_code
_entity_poly.pdbx_strand_id
1 'polypeptide(L)'
;MGIEYRNDYIILINPYPIFDKHLTLPSLSHSPQLIAGRFTDMLELTKQLSEYSLFYNGPNCGASAPDHFHFQAGNKGFMPIEDEFQKAEKELLSSLQGCNTYALNHGFRKVLVLCGSDSLKLNMLFNHIMKIFSSYLPADPEPMINIISLWQDEEWSIFVFPRQKHRPDQYFLSAKEQILLSPASVDFGGMLITPRQEDYEKLNKETIKDIFEQLSLEDKIWEAIKNELRD
;
A
#
# COMPACT_ATOMS: atom_id res chain seq x y z
N MET A 1 18.71 -19.25 3.58
CA MET A 1 17.72 -20.33 3.75
C MET A 1 16.40 -19.66 4.09
N GLY A 2 15.32 -19.96 3.38
CA GLY A 2 13.99 -19.37 3.61
C GLY A 2 13.10 -20.25 4.48
N ILE A 3 11.97 -19.71 4.93
CA ILE A 3 10.95 -20.46 5.67
C ILE A 3 9.72 -20.60 4.76
N GLU A 4 9.37 -21.82 4.38
CA GLU A 4 8.14 -22.06 3.61
C GLU A 4 6.89 -21.80 4.47
N TYR A 5 5.87 -21.23 3.85
CA TYR A 5 4.59 -20.93 4.49
C TYR A 5 3.43 -21.43 3.64
N ARG A 6 2.62 -22.32 4.22
CA ARG A 6 1.41 -22.94 3.62
C ARG A 6 1.62 -23.60 2.24
N ASN A 7 2.85 -23.95 1.86
CA ASN A 7 3.21 -24.43 0.51
C ASN A 7 2.89 -23.44 -0.63
N ASP A 8 2.59 -22.18 -0.30
CA ASP A 8 2.26 -21.14 -1.27
C ASP A 8 3.35 -20.06 -1.32
N TYR A 9 4.07 -19.83 -0.23
CA TYR A 9 5.07 -18.76 -0.11
C TYR A 9 6.37 -19.27 0.51
N ILE A 10 7.46 -18.53 0.26
CA ILE A 10 8.70 -18.66 1.02
C ILE A 10 9.07 -17.30 1.62
N ILE A 11 9.31 -17.26 2.93
CA ILE A 11 9.72 -16.06 3.65
C ILE A 11 11.25 -15.96 3.57
N LEU A 12 11.72 -14.86 3.00
CA LEU A 12 13.13 -14.56 2.76
C LEU A 12 13.50 -13.22 3.38
N ILE A 13 14.77 -13.06 3.75
CA ILE A 13 15.34 -11.74 4.03
C ILE A 13 15.45 -11.00 2.69
N ASN A 14 15.01 -9.75 2.65
CA ASN A 14 15.14 -8.92 1.45
C ASN A 14 16.64 -8.70 1.16
N PRO A 15 17.13 -8.96 -0.07
CA PRO A 15 18.55 -8.78 -0.42
C PRO A 15 19.04 -7.33 -0.38
N TYR A 16 18.12 -6.36 -0.44
CA TYR A 16 18.40 -4.92 -0.38
C TYR A 16 17.54 -4.28 0.73
N PRO A 17 17.84 -4.57 2.01
CA PRO A 17 17.01 -4.13 3.12
C PRO A 17 17.07 -2.61 3.31
N ILE A 18 15.91 -1.99 3.54
CA ILE A 18 15.76 -0.59 3.95
C ILE A 18 15.18 -0.47 5.38
N PHE A 19 14.72 -1.61 5.92
CA PHE A 19 14.26 -1.80 7.28
C PHE A 19 15.30 -2.66 8.01
N ASP A 20 15.39 -2.52 9.34
CA ASP A 20 16.23 -3.39 10.17
C ASP A 20 15.82 -4.86 10.02
N LYS A 21 14.51 -5.11 9.95
CA LYS A 21 13.92 -6.41 9.60
C LYS A 21 13.12 -6.25 8.31
N HIS A 22 13.74 -6.51 7.16
CA HIS A 22 13.08 -6.48 5.85
C HIS A 22 12.92 -7.89 5.28
N LEU A 23 11.68 -8.29 5.01
CA LEU A 23 11.33 -9.57 4.42
C LEU A 23 10.75 -9.40 3.01
N THR A 24 11.00 -10.40 2.17
CA THR A 24 10.29 -10.63 0.90
C THR A 24 9.62 -12.00 0.98
N LEU A 25 8.35 -12.07 0.60
CA LEU A 25 7.54 -13.28 0.66
C LEU A 25 7.02 -13.62 -0.76
N PRO A 26 7.89 -14.09 -1.67
CA PRO A 26 7.45 -14.53 -2.99
C PRO A 26 6.58 -15.78 -2.91
N SER A 27 5.63 -15.85 -3.84
CA SER A 27 4.88 -17.07 -4.15
C SER A 27 5.84 -18.15 -4.63
N LEU A 28 5.63 -19.41 -4.24
CA LEU A 28 6.38 -20.56 -4.72
C LEU A 28 6.05 -20.90 -6.18
N SER A 29 4.85 -20.52 -6.63
CA SER A 29 4.43 -20.63 -8.02
C SER A 29 4.58 -19.28 -8.73
N HIS A 30 5.09 -19.30 -9.97
CA HIS A 30 5.14 -18.09 -10.80
C HIS A 30 3.72 -17.66 -11.15
N SER A 31 3.33 -16.47 -10.69
CA SER A 31 2.06 -15.84 -11.03
C SER A 31 2.26 -14.33 -11.13
N PRO A 32 1.50 -13.61 -11.96
CA PRO A 32 1.56 -12.16 -12.02
C PRO A 32 1.35 -11.49 -10.65
N GLN A 33 1.93 -10.31 -10.46
CA GLN A 33 1.75 -9.48 -9.27
C GLN A 33 0.32 -8.89 -9.25
N LEU A 34 -0.66 -9.67 -8.77
CA LEU A 34 -2.07 -9.28 -8.64
C LEU A 34 -2.62 -9.69 -7.27
N ILE A 35 -3.33 -8.78 -6.61
CA ILE A 35 -3.86 -9.03 -5.26
C ILE A 35 -5.15 -9.86 -5.26
N ALA A 36 -5.84 -9.93 -6.39
CA ALA A 36 -7.08 -10.70 -6.52
C ALA A 36 -6.85 -12.17 -6.14
N GLY A 37 -7.65 -12.67 -5.20
CA GLY A 37 -7.50 -14.03 -4.65
C GLY A 37 -6.37 -14.20 -3.62
N ARG A 38 -5.60 -13.16 -3.33
CA ARG A 38 -4.44 -13.18 -2.42
C ARG A 38 -4.63 -12.31 -1.17
N PHE A 39 -5.71 -11.54 -1.08
CA PHE A 39 -5.97 -10.67 0.06
C PHE A 39 -6.19 -11.44 1.38
N THR A 40 -6.85 -12.61 1.34
CA THR A 40 -6.95 -13.48 2.53
C THR A 40 -5.58 -13.98 3.00
N ASP A 41 -4.67 -14.29 2.08
CA ASP A 41 -3.28 -14.66 2.40
C ASP A 41 -2.55 -13.49 3.08
N MET A 42 -2.75 -12.27 2.58
CA MET A 42 -2.22 -11.04 3.18
C MET A 42 -2.68 -10.88 4.63
N LEU A 43 -3.98 -11.04 4.92
CA LEU A 43 -4.51 -10.91 6.28
C LEU A 43 -3.90 -11.96 7.22
N GLU A 44 -3.83 -13.21 6.79
CA GLU A 44 -3.23 -14.28 7.59
C GLU A 44 -1.74 -14.03 7.85
N LEU A 45 -0.96 -13.75 6.80
CA LEU A 45 0.47 -13.47 6.92
C LEU A 45 0.73 -12.29 7.85
N THR A 46 -0.10 -11.25 7.78
CA THR A 46 -0.02 -10.10 8.69
C THR A 46 -0.25 -10.53 10.14
N LYS A 47 -1.20 -11.42 10.40
CA LYS A 47 -1.46 -11.95 11.75
C LYS A 47 -0.29 -12.81 12.25
N GLN A 48 0.29 -13.66 11.41
CA GLN A 48 1.45 -14.50 11.78
C GLN A 48 2.74 -13.68 11.97
N LEU A 49 2.91 -12.62 11.20
CA LEU A 49 4.04 -11.69 11.27
C LEU A 49 3.66 -10.44 12.04
N SER A 50 3.06 -10.61 13.23
CA SER A 50 2.50 -9.50 14.01
C SER A 50 3.52 -8.44 14.45
N GLU A 51 4.82 -8.72 14.42
CA GLU A 51 5.88 -7.72 14.64
C GLU A 51 6.21 -6.86 13.40
N TYR A 52 5.56 -7.13 12.27
CA TYR A 52 5.83 -6.52 10.98
C TYR A 52 4.62 -5.75 10.46
N SER A 53 4.92 -4.82 9.55
CA SER A 53 3.96 -4.21 8.64
C SER A 53 4.09 -4.91 7.30
N LEU A 54 3.09 -5.69 6.90
CA LEU A 54 3.08 -6.40 5.62
C LEU A 54 2.58 -5.45 4.53
N PHE A 55 3.22 -5.43 3.37
CA PHE A 55 2.82 -4.55 2.28
C PHE A 55 2.87 -5.21 0.90
N TYR A 56 2.00 -4.69 0.04
CA TYR A 56 1.80 -5.10 -1.34
C TYR A 56 1.87 -3.88 -2.25
N ASN A 57 2.62 -4.00 -3.34
CA ASN A 57 2.65 -3.02 -4.42
C ASN A 57 1.98 -3.63 -5.64
N GLY A 58 0.97 -2.95 -6.18
CA GLY A 58 0.37 -3.34 -7.47
C GLY A 58 1.40 -3.32 -8.61
N PRO A 59 1.11 -3.98 -9.74
CA PRO A 59 2.07 -4.23 -10.82
C PRO A 59 2.66 -2.94 -11.42
N ASN A 60 1.85 -1.88 -11.45
CA ASN A 60 2.24 -0.54 -11.90
C ASN A 60 2.35 0.47 -10.74
N CYS A 61 2.62 0.00 -9.51
CA CYS A 61 2.67 0.82 -8.30
C CYS A 61 3.96 0.59 -7.49
N GLY A 62 5.09 0.42 -8.20
CA GLY A 62 6.40 0.20 -7.57
C GLY A 62 6.71 -1.26 -7.25
N ALA A 63 6.03 -2.22 -7.88
CA ALA A 63 6.45 -3.62 -7.85
C ALA A 63 7.78 -3.80 -8.62
N SER A 64 8.75 -4.48 -8.00
CA SER A 64 10.07 -4.73 -8.60
C SER A 64 10.10 -5.91 -9.57
N ALA A 65 9.15 -6.84 -9.44
CA ALA A 65 9.00 -8.03 -10.28
C ALA A 65 7.51 -8.21 -10.63
N PRO A 66 7.01 -7.58 -11.71
CA PRO A 66 5.59 -7.61 -12.06
C PRO A 66 5.11 -9.00 -12.54
N ASP A 67 6.04 -9.85 -12.96
CA ASP A 67 5.80 -11.22 -13.44
C ASP A 67 5.82 -12.28 -12.33
N HIS A 68 6.14 -11.90 -11.08
CA HIS A 68 6.19 -12.83 -9.94
C HIS A 68 5.57 -12.24 -8.68
N PHE A 69 4.51 -12.88 -8.19
CA PHE A 69 3.78 -12.44 -7.00
C PHE A 69 4.65 -12.48 -5.75
N HIS A 70 4.71 -11.38 -5.02
CA HIS A 70 5.35 -11.32 -3.71
C HIS A 70 4.71 -10.26 -2.81
N PHE A 71 4.67 -10.58 -1.51
CA PHE A 71 4.53 -9.57 -0.47
C PHE A 71 5.90 -9.14 0.04
N GLN A 72 5.94 -8.05 0.79
CA GLN A 72 7.10 -7.63 1.55
C GLN A 72 6.67 -7.28 2.97
N ALA A 73 7.61 -7.30 3.92
CA ALA A 73 7.32 -6.92 5.31
C ALA A 73 8.48 -6.13 5.91
N GLY A 74 8.18 -5.03 6.59
CA GLY A 74 9.14 -4.22 7.34
C GLY A 74 8.84 -4.29 8.83
N ASN A 75 9.80 -3.94 9.69
CA ASN A 75 9.52 -3.87 11.13
C ASN A 75 8.40 -2.84 11.42
N LYS A 76 7.43 -3.24 12.25
CA LYS A 76 6.35 -2.35 12.68
C LYS A 76 6.90 -1.13 13.42
N GLY A 77 6.21 0.00 13.29
CA GLY A 77 6.58 1.30 13.87
C GLY A 77 7.59 2.10 13.06
N PHE A 78 8.03 1.57 11.91
CA PHE A 78 8.96 2.31 11.03
C PHE A 78 8.25 3.32 10.14
N MET A 79 7.04 3.01 9.66
CA MET A 79 6.33 3.89 8.73
C MET A 79 5.44 4.90 9.48
N PRO A 80 5.56 6.22 9.20
CA PRO A 80 4.74 7.25 9.85
C PRO A 80 3.24 7.02 9.82
N ILE A 81 2.69 6.40 8.76
CA ILE A 81 1.25 6.14 8.63
C ILE A 81 0.68 5.35 9.82
N GLU A 82 1.48 4.47 10.43
CA GLU A 82 1.05 3.64 11.56
C GLU A 82 0.69 4.52 12.77
N ASP A 83 1.49 5.56 13.01
CA ASP A 83 1.31 6.57 14.04
C ASP A 83 0.28 7.64 13.65
N GLU A 84 0.31 8.08 12.39
CA GLU A 84 -0.63 9.06 11.84
C GLU A 84 -2.06 8.52 11.92
N PHE A 85 -2.27 7.24 11.62
CA PHE A 85 -3.59 6.62 11.72
C PHE A 85 -4.21 6.81 13.10
N GLN A 86 -3.44 6.62 14.18
CA GLN A 86 -3.95 6.77 15.53
C GLN A 86 -4.34 8.22 15.85
N LYS A 87 -3.59 9.19 15.31
CA LYS A 87 -3.71 10.62 15.64
C LYS A 87 -4.63 11.42 14.71
N ALA A 88 -4.79 10.95 13.47
CA ALA A 88 -5.51 11.67 12.42
C ALA A 88 -7.03 11.63 12.64
N GLU A 89 -7.69 12.69 12.18
CA GLU A 89 -9.14 12.71 11.99
C GLU A 89 -9.53 11.69 10.92
N LYS A 90 -10.51 10.86 11.24
CA LYS A 90 -10.99 9.77 10.41
C LYS A 90 -12.44 10.04 10.05
N GLU A 91 -12.74 10.01 8.77
CA GLU A 91 -14.12 10.00 8.31
C GLU A 91 -14.58 8.55 8.19
N LEU A 92 -15.58 8.14 8.99
CA LEU A 92 -16.20 6.83 8.84
C LEU A 92 -17.10 6.86 7.60
N LEU A 93 -16.82 5.97 6.63
CA LEU A 93 -17.62 5.83 5.42
C LEU A 93 -18.70 4.77 5.62
N SER A 94 -18.33 3.59 6.11
CA SER A 94 -19.25 2.47 6.32
C SER A 94 -18.87 1.64 7.54
N SER A 95 -19.86 0.99 8.14
CA SER A 95 -19.67 0.05 9.24
C SER A 95 -20.53 -1.19 9.02
N LEU A 96 -19.88 -2.27 8.59
CA LEU A 96 -20.53 -3.52 8.23
C LEU A 96 -20.13 -4.62 9.20
N GLN A 97 -21.06 -4.94 10.11
CA GLN A 97 -20.97 -6.08 11.02
C GLN A 97 -19.62 -6.17 11.79
N GLY A 98 -19.14 -5.03 12.27
CA GLY A 98 -17.88 -4.93 13.04
C GLY A 98 -16.63 -4.71 12.19
N CYS A 99 -16.75 -4.54 10.87
CA CYS A 99 -15.67 -4.04 10.02
C CYS A 99 -15.99 -2.60 9.61
N ASN A 100 -15.04 -1.70 9.80
CA ASN A 100 -15.20 -0.28 9.50
C ASN A 100 -14.33 0.13 8.32
N THR A 101 -14.86 1.01 7.47
CA THR A 101 -14.09 1.69 6.42
C THR A 101 -13.94 3.15 6.78
N TYR A 102 -12.71 3.63 6.91
CA TYR A 102 -12.40 5.03 7.14
C TYR A 102 -11.72 5.64 5.92
N ALA A 103 -11.94 6.93 5.69
CA ALA A 103 -11.02 7.78 4.94
C ALA A 103 -10.19 8.61 5.92
N LEU A 104 -8.88 8.68 5.72
CA LEU A 104 -8.05 9.60 6.49
C LEU A 104 -7.94 10.94 5.78
N ASN A 105 -8.26 12.00 6.52
CA ASN A 105 -8.02 13.37 6.07
C ASN A 105 -6.63 13.79 6.54
N HIS A 106 -5.58 13.35 5.84
CA HIS A 106 -4.20 13.69 6.23
C HIS A 106 -3.26 13.96 5.04
N GLY A 107 -2.90 15.22 4.87
CA GLY A 107 -1.90 15.67 3.90
C GLY A 107 -2.34 15.44 2.44
N PHE A 108 -1.38 15.04 1.61
CA PHE A 108 -1.54 14.91 0.15
C PHE A 108 -1.84 13.46 -0.29
N ARG A 109 -1.97 12.53 0.65
CA ARG A 109 -2.20 11.10 0.38
C ARG A 109 -3.65 10.76 0.70
N LYS A 110 -4.40 10.31 -0.30
CA LYS A 110 -5.71 9.69 -0.11
C LYS A 110 -5.52 8.24 0.31
N VAL A 111 -6.15 7.84 1.41
CA VAL A 111 -6.05 6.48 1.95
C VAL A 111 -7.37 6.06 2.56
N LEU A 112 -7.80 4.85 2.20
CA LEU A 112 -8.83 4.13 2.91
C LEU A 112 -8.18 3.26 3.98
N VAL A 113 -8.82 3.16 5.15
CA VAL A 113 -8.41 2.23 6.20
C VAL A 113 -9.55 1.28 6.51
N LEU A 114 -9.33 0.00 6.28
CA LEU A 114 -10.24 -1.06 6.71
C LEU A 114 -9.79 -1.55 8.07
N CYS A 115 -10.71 -1.57 9.03
CA CYS A 115 -10.49 -2.07 10.39
C CYS A 115 -11.45 -3.21 10.69
N GLY A 116 -11.00 -4.24 11.38
CA GLY A 116 -11.87 -5.32 11.84
C GLY A 116 -11.15 -6.57 12.30
N SER A 117 -11.88 -7.49 12.92
CA SER A 117 -11.36 -8.75 13.47
C SER A 117 -11.85 -10.00 12.73
N ASP A 118 -12.59 -9.83 11.62
CA ASP A 118 -13.15 -10.91 10.80
C ASP A 118 -12.56 -10.85 9.38
N SER A 119 -11.65 -11.78 9.10
CA SER A 119 -10.93 -11.84 7.82
C SER A 119 -11.85 -12.05 6.60
N LEU A 120 -12.96 -12.78 6.76
CA LEU A 120 -13.90 -13.04 5.67
C LEU A 120 -14.64 -11.76 5.30
N LYS A 121 -15.10 -11.01 6.30
CA LYS A 121 -15.77 -9.73 6.10
C LYS A 121 -14.83 -8.67 5.53
N LEU A 122 -13.60 -8.59 6.04
CA LEU A 122 -12.59 -7.69 5.49
C LEU A 122 -12.30 -8.00 4.02
N ASN A 123 -12.21 -9.28 3.66
CA ASN A 123 -12.04 -9.68 2.26
C ASN A 123 -13.25 -9.32 1.38
N MET A 124 -14.48 -9.50 1.88
CA MET A 124 -15.68 -9.05 1.16
C MET A 124 -15.69 -7.53 0.95
N LEU A 125 -15.36 -6.76 1.99
CA LEU A 125 -15.26 -5.31 1.93
C LEU A 125 -14.17 -4.85 0.97
N PHE A 126 -12.98 -5.47 1.04
CA PHE A 126 -11.89 -5.18 0.11
C PHE A 126 -12.28 -5.45 -1.35
N ASN A 127 -12.93 -6.59 -1.63
CA ASN A 127 -13.40 -6.89 -2.98
C ASN A 127 -14.45 -5.88 -3.48
N HIS A 128 -15.31 -5.38 -2.58
CA HIS A 128 -16.26 -4.31 -2.91
C HIS A 128 -15.54 -3.00 -3.24
N ILE A 129 -14.56 -2.59 -2.44
CA ILE A 129 -13.71 -1.43 -2.70
C ILE A 129 -12.98 -1.56 -4.04
N MET A 130 -12.39 -2.73 -4.33
CA MET A 130 -11.70 -2.99 -5.59
C MET A 130 -12.63 -2.85 -6.80
N LYS A 131 -13.89 -3.27 -6.66
CA LYS A 131 -14.91 -3.10 -7.69
C LYS A 131 -15.22 -1.61 -7.93
N ILE A 132 -15.37 -0.83 -6.87
CA ILE A 132 -15.55 0.63 -6.99
C ILE A 132 -14.30 1.25 -7.65
N PHE A 133 -13.11 0.90 -7.18
CA PHE A 133 -11.86 1.42 -7.73
C PHE A 133 -11.71 1.13 -9.22
N SER A 134 -12.16 -0.02 -9.71
CA SER A 134 -12.11 -0.34 -11.14
C SER A 134 -12.90 0.64 -12.05
N SER A 135 -13.84 1.39 -11.49
CA SER A 135 -14.62 2.41 -12.22
C SER A 135 -13.92 3.77 -12.27
N TYR A 136 -12.93 4.03 -11.42
CA TYR A 136 -12.33 5.36 -11.22
C TYR A 136 -10.83 5.41 -11.45
N LEU A 137 -10.11 4.31 -11.21
CA LEU A 137 -8.66 4.25 -11.30
C LEU A 137 -8.24 3.63 -12.63
N PRO A 138 -7.02 3.92 -13.12
CA PRO A 138 -6.40 3.08 -14.14
C PRO A 138 -6.38 1.63 -13.66
N ALA A 139 -6.95 0.74 -14.47
CA ALA A 139 -7.12 -0.67 -14.14
C ALA A 139 -6.60 -1.53 -15.30
N ASP A 140 -5.30 -1.78 -15.31
CA ASP A 140 -4.65 -2.71 -16.24
C ASP A 140 -3.39 -3.29 -15.59
N PRO A 141 -3.37 -4.60 -15.23
CA PRO A 141 -4.49 -5.55 -15.19
C PRO A 141 -5.41 -5.43 -13.95
N GLU A 142 -5.02 -4.62 -12.95
CA GLU A 142 -5.81 -4.35 -11.74
C GLU A 142 -5.79 -2.84 -11.42
N PRO A 143 -6.76 -2.31 -10.63
CA PRO A 143 -6.72 -0.94 -10.15
C PRO A 143 -5.38 -0.64 -9.48
N MET A 144 -4.80 0.50 -9.83
CA MET A 144 -3.51 0.92 -9.29
C MET A 144 -3.59 1.21 -7.78
N ILE A 145 -3.01 0.33 -6.97
CA ILE A 145 -3.04 0.43 -5.51
C ILE A 145 -1.71 0.07 -4.86
N ASN A 146 -1.53 0.62 -3.67
CA ASN A 146 -0.56 0.17 -2.67
C ASN A 146 -1.33 -0.23 -1.41
N ILE A 147 -0.89 -1.31 -0.74
CA ILE A 147 -1.52 -1.79 0.50
C ILE A 147 -0.47 -1.96 1.58
N ILE A 148 -0.80 -1.54 2.81
CA ILE A 148 -0.09 -1.90 4.04
C ILE A 148 -1.11 -2.53 4.98
N SER A 149 -0.77 -3.66 5.60
CA SER A 149 -1.60 -4.32 6.60
C SER A 149 -0.81 -4.51 7.89
N LEU A 150 -1.47 -4.18 8.99
CA LEU A 150 -0.99 -4.35 10.36
C LEU A 150 -1.95 -5.27 11.12
N TRP A 151 -1.41 -6.00 12.09
CA TRP A 151 -2.17 -6.75 13.08
C TRP A 151 -1.80 -6.28 14.47
N GLN A 152 -2.77 -5.82 15.26
CA GLN A 152 -2.56 -5.38 16.64
C GLN A 152 -3.85 -5.53 17.44
N ASP A 153 -3.74 -5.95 18.71
CA ASP A 153 -4.87 -6.03 19.65
C ASP A 153 -6.08 -6.81 19.12
N GLU A 154 -5.81 -7.95 18.46
CA GLU A 154 -6.80 -8.80 17.79
C GLU A 154 -7.58 -8.17 16.62
N GLU A 155 -7.06 -7.08 16.06
CA GLU A 155 -7.66 -6.36 14.93
C GLU A 155 -6.65 -6.14 13.79
N TRP A 156 -7.14 -6.22 12.55
CA TRP A 156 -6.42 -5.76 11.37
C TRP A 156 -6.64 -4.27 11.15
N SER A 157 -5.59 -3.55 10.78
CA SER A 157 -5.68 -2.24 10.14
C SER A 157 -5.05 -2.34 8.76
N ILE A 158 -5.85 -2.14 7.71
CA ILE A 158 -5.40 -2.24 6.31
C ILE A 158 -5.51 -0.88 5.65
N PHE A 159 -4.36 -0.29 5.33
CA PHE A 159 -4.24 0.95 4.57
C PHE A 159 -4.23 0.62 3.08
N VAL A 160 -5.19 1.16 2.35
CA VAL A 160 -5.29 1.03 0.90
C VAL A 160 -5.13 2.41 0.28
N PHE A 161 -4.05 2.59 -0.46
CA PHE A 161 -3.72 3.82 -1.16
C PHE A 161 -4.10 3.68 -2.63
N PRO A 162 -5.22 4.26 -3.08
CA PRO A 162 -5.54 4.34 -4.49
C PRO A 162 -4.58 5.31 -5.21
N ARG A 163 -4.21 4.95 -6.44
CA ARG A 163 -3.24 5.67 -7.26
C ARG A 163 -3.85 6.03 -8.61
N GLN A 164 -3.51 7.22 -9.12
CA GLN A 164 -3.90 7.63 -10.48
C GLN A 164 -2.77 7.52 -11.51
N LYS A 165 -1.52 7.33 -11.05
CA LYS A 165 -0.33 7.28 -11.90
C LYS A 165 0.75 6.37 -11.32
N HIS A 166 1.51 5.71 -12.21
CA HIS A 166 2.60 4.80 -11.82
C HIS A 166 3.75 5.57 -11.19
N ARG A 167 4.28 6.57 -11.91
CA ARG A 167 5.45 7.34 -11.52
C ARG A 167 5.19 8.83 -11.69
N PRO A 168 5.77 9.68 -10.84
CA PRO A 168 5.67 11.14 -11.01
C PRO A 168 6.48 11.58 -12.24
N ASP A 169 6.19 12.76 -12.77
CA ASP A 169 6.84 13.29 -13.97
C ASP A 169 8.35 13.44 -13.80
N GLN A 170 8.81 13.79 -12.60
CA GLN A 170 10.23 13.93 -12.26
C GLN A 170 11.05 12.66 -12.51
N TYR A 171 10.40 11.48 -12.48
CA TYR A 171 11.08 10.22 -12.79
C TYR A 171 11.54 10.15 -14.25
N PHE A 172 10.78 10.76 -15.16
CA PHE A 172 11.02 10.69 -16.61
C PHE A 172 11.81 11.88 -17.14
N LEU A 173 12.10 12.89 -16.31
CA LEU A 173 13.01 13.98 -16.66
C LEU A 173 14.43 13.45 -16.88
N SER A 174 15.28 14.27 -17.48
CA SER A 174 16.65 13.90 -17.85
C SER A 174 17.69 14.73 -17.11
N ALA A 175 18.91 14.17 -16.99
CA ALA A 175 20.05 14.83 -16.37
C ALA A 175 19.73 15.39 -14.97
N LYS A 176 20.04 16.67 -14.73
CA LYS A 176 19.95 17.29 -13.40
C LYS A 176 18.53 17.44 -12.86
N GLU A 177 17.53 17.43 -13.74
CA GLU A 177 16.12 17.60 -13.37
C GLU A 177 15.45 16.28 -12.98
N GLN A 178 16.06 15.14 -13.33
CA GLN A 178 15.56 13.83 -12.95
C GLN A 178 15.60 13.66 -11.42
N ILE A 179 14.53 13.09 -10.87
CA ILE A 179 14.51 12.52 -9.52
C ILE A 179 14.10 11.06 -9.67
N LEU A 180 15.00 10.12 -9.37
CA LEU A 180 14.72 8.69 -9.49
C LEU A 180 13.92 8.17 -8.28
N LEU A 181 12.73 8.72 -8.09
CA LEU A 181 11.78 8.33 -7.05
C LEU A 181 10.51 7.77 -7.68
N SER A 182 10.17 6.53 -7.33
CA SER A 182 8.97 5.84 -7.79
C SER A 182 8.17 5.36 -6.58
N PRO A 183 7.39 6.26 -5.94
CA PRO A 183 6.73 5.96 -4.67
C PRO A 183 5.88 4.69 -4.71
N ALA A 184 6.05 3.83 -3.70
CA ALA A 184 5.32 2.59 -3.49
C ALA A 184 4.70 2.57 -2.07
N SER A 185 4.36 1.40 -1.52
CA SER A 185 3.72 1.31 -0.19
C SER A 185 4.53 1.96 0.91
N VAL A 186 5.86 1.80 0.93
CA VAL A 186 6.73 2.39 1.97
C VAL A 186 6.73 3.92 1.92
N ASP A 187 6.81 4.49 0.70
CA ASP A 187 6.77 5.94 0.47
C ASP A 187 5.39 6.52 0.82
N PHE A 188 4.31 5.85 0.41
CA PHE A 188 2.95 6.20 0.83
C PHE A 188 2.74 6.01 2.33
N GLY A 189 3.47 5.10 2.95
CA GLY A 189 3.57 4.95 4.40
C GLY A 189 4.30 6.10 5.11
N GLY A 190 4.98 6.98 4.36
CA GLY A 190 5.64 8.19 4.86
C GLY A 190 7.17 8.13 4.87
N MET A 191 7.77 7.04 4.39
CA MET A 191 9.22 6.87 4.33
C MET A 191 9.71 6.96 2.90
N LEU A 192 10.23 8.13 2.50
CA LEU A 192 10.77 8.37 1.16
C LEU A 192 12.18 7.82 1.03
N ILE A 193 12.37 6.85 0.14
CA ILE A 193 13.67 6.19 -0.07
C ILE A 193 14.27 6.64 -1.40
N THR A 194 15.45 7.25 -1.35
CA THR A 194 16.20 7.68 -2.54
C THR A 194 17.50 6.88 -2.70
N PRO A 195 17.73 6.23 -3.85
CA PRO A 195 18.95 5.45 -4.08
C PRO A 195 20.17 6.33 -4.40
N ARG A 196 19.96 7.60 -4.74
CA ARG A 196 21.02 8.56 -5.08
C ARG A 196 20.97 9.75 -4.13
N GLN A 197 22.14 10.17 -3.65
CA GLN A 197 22.27 11.36 -2.80
C GLN A 197 21.71 12.62 -3.48
N GLU A 198 21.96 12.80 -4.78
CA GLU A 198 21.44 13.96 -5.52
C GLU A 198 19.91 14.04 -5.52
N ASP A 199 19.22 12.89 -5.48
CA ASP A 199 17.76 12.85 -5.47
C ASP A 199 17.25 13.23 -4.08
N TYR A 200 17.93 12.78 -3.02
CA TYR A 200 17.64 13.23 -1.65
C TYR A 200 17.77 14.75 -1.51
N GLU A 201 18.86 15.33 -2.02
CA GLU A 201 19.14 16.77 -1.91
C GLU A 201 18.15 17.63 -2.70
N LYS A 202 17.53 17.08 -3.77
CA LYS A 202 16.48 17.76 -4.53
C LYS A 202 15.13 17.74 -3.82
N LEU A 203 14.87 16.77 -2.94
CA LEU A 203 13.59 16.66 -2.25
C LEU A 203 13.44 17.77 -1.21
N ASN A 204 12.38 18.54 -1.38
CA ASN A 204 11.90 19.53 -0.42
C ASN A 204 10.38 19.41 -0.30
N LYS A 205 9.77 20.24 0.55
CA LYS A 205 8.32 20.22 0.80
C LYS A 205 7.52 20.37 -0.49
N GLU A 206 7.91 21.29 -1.36
CA GLU A 206 7.20 21.62 -2.60
C GLU A 206 7.29 20.46 -3.59
N THR A 207 8.49 19.88 -3.77
CA THR A 207 8.71 18.73 -4.66
C THR A 207 8.00 17.47 -4.15
N ILE A 208 8.04 17.21 -2.85
CA ILE A 208 7.34 16.06 -2.25
C ILE A 208 5.83 16.22 -2.44
N LYS A 209 5.29 17.42 -2.17
CA LYS A 209 3.88 17.73 -2.38
C LYS A 209 3.47 17.46 -3.82
N ASP A 210 4.19 18.03 -4.78
CA ASP A 210 3.90 17.85 -6.21
C ASP A 210 3.94 16.37 -6.63
N ILE A 211 4.95 15.63 -6.20
CA ILE A 211 5.04 14.18 -6.46
C ILE A 211 3.80 13.43 -5.94
N PHE A 212 3.36 13.68 -4.71
CA PHE A 212 2.20 12.97 -4.16
C PHE A 212 0.87 13.45 -4.74
N GLU A 213 0.73 14.73 -5.11
CA GLU A 213 -0.45 15.25 -5.81
C GLU A 213 -0.62 14.61 -7.20
N GLN A 214 0.49 14.32 -7.90
CA GLN A 214 0.44 13.59 -9.17
C GLN A 214 0.03 12.12 -9.01
N LEU A 215 0.41 11.49 -7.89
CA LEU A 215 0.27 10.05 -7.72
C LEU A 215 -0.99 9.62 -6.97
N SER A 216 -1.44 10.43 -6.01
CA SER A 216 -2.68 10.22 -5.26
C SER A 216 -3.88 10.73 -6.05
N LEU A 217 -5.10 10.38 -5.61
CA LEU A 217 -6.31 10.76 -6.34
C LEU A 217 -6.63 12.24 -6.22
N GLU A 218 -7.09 12.84 -7.32
CA GLU A 218 -7.76 14.13 -7.31
C GLU A 218 -8.97 14.15 -6.36
N ASP A 219 -9.19 15.28 -5.69
CA ASP A 219 -10.25 15.45 -4.70
C ASP A 219 -11.64 15.10 -5.24
N LYS A 220 -11.95 15.48 -6.48
CA LYS A 220 -13.24 15.19 -7.10
C LYS A 220 -13.51 13.70 -7.23
N ILE A 221 -12.50 12.93 -7.66
CA ILE A 221 -12.60 11.47 -7.81
C ILE A 221 -12.66 10.83 -6.42
N TRP A 222 -11.85 11.32 -5.48
CA TRP A 222 -11.85 10.84 -4.11
C TRP A 222 -13.21 10.98 -3.42
N GLU A 223 -13.85 12.15 -3.53
CA GLU A 223 -15.18 12.37 -2.97
C GLU A 223 -16.24 11.49 -3.65
N ALA A 224 -16.15 11.25 -4.95
CA ALA A 224 -17.06 10.33 -5.66
C ALA A 224 -16.94 8.90 -5.12
N ILE A 225 -15.72 8.39 -4.95
CA ILE A 225 -15.44 7.08 -4.36
C ILE A 225 -15.98 7.01 -2.92
N LYS A 226 -15.72 8.02 -2.09
CA LYS A 226 -16.23 8.05 -0.70
C LYS A 226 -17.76 8.00 -0.67
N ASN A 227 -18.44 8.70 -1.57
CA ASN A 227 -19.90 8.67 -1.65
C ASN A 227 -20.45 7.28 -2.02
N GLU A 228 -19.77 6.52 -2.89
CA GLU A 228 -20.18 5.14 -3.20
C GLU A 228 -19.93 4.16 -2.05
N LEU A 229 -18.97 4.46 -1.17
CA LEU A 229 -18.63 3.65 0.00
C LEU A 229 -19.44 3.98 1.25
N ARG A 230 -20.24 5.05 1.21
CA ARG A 230 -21.08 5.46 2.33
C ARG A 230 -22.35 4.59 2.38
N ASP A 231 -22.65 4.13 3.60
CA ASP A 231 -23.93 3.47 3.92
C ASP A 231 -25.10 4.48 3.97
#